data_AF-A0A8D8G7G1-F1
#
_entry.id   AF-A0A8D8G7G1-F1
#
_cell.length_a   1.000
_cell.length_b   1.000
_cell.length_c   1.000
_cell.angle_alpha   90.00
_cell.angle_beta   90.00
_cell.angle_gamma   90.00
#
_symmetry.space_group_name_H-M   'P 1'
#
loop_
_entity.id
_entity.type
_entity.pdbx_description
1 polymer ?
#
loop_
_entity_poly.entity_id
_entity_poly.type
_entity_poly.pdbx_seq_one_letter_code
_entity_poly.pdbx_strand_id
1 'polypeptide(L)'
;MEVLYTQTLRLMRDRLDDHIHVDEYIPGTKLTVSYWRELTNKDPKSELGYRLMIQTDQNDSAKQLAILHIPSIGNKEVDIADRAVRSDLLSMERLLVHTVYVRSLSRLADLKSELQLFLPDVDYSILGTPAMLMVPILNPCLRAEQIYITVDTHTGMLRCHVPKHLDCPIMAEMQHALNNDRSRLQHLFSELRYWITQRRCEKTLQHLPATTQERLPLVFPPGHAIEKVGPHKVYIQLYRHSNVILIVELKEKDSSPNEMTYTFYLVLVKPSSVEDSQSQDAEPTTSISQSGPGSVPPGGPPSVPGLSSSAAHPPNSSSTTENDGMPKMYLKVQSLIEFDTFVATHGPGTYVDELAGSKRKLSALGEGPSKQQKVIYPAYFIPELAHVVAMCDEKLPFVALAK
;
A
#
# COMPACT_ATOMS: atom_id res chain seq x y z
N MET A 1 3.00 41.73 30.86
CA MET A 1 3.75 40.50 30.49
C MET A 1 3.39 39.31 31.39
N GLU A 2 3.18 39.54 32.68
CA GLU A 2 2.83 38.56 33.72
C GLU A 2 1.63 37.69 33.35
N VAL A 3 0.63 38.27 32.69
CA VAL A 3 -0.57 37.57 32.23
C VAL A 3 -0.21 36.44 31.26
N LEU A 4 0.68 36.69 30.30
CA LEU A 4 1.08 35.69 29.31
C LEU A 4 1.91 34.59 29.96
N TYR A 5 2.83 34.94 30.86
CA TYR A 5 3.58 33.96 31.64
C TYR A 5 2.66 33.05 32.46
N THR A 6 1.67 33.62 33.16
CA THR A 6 0.68 32.86 33.93
C THR A 6 -0.18 31.97 33.04
N GLN A 7 -0.57 32.45 31.85
CA GLN A 7 -1.26 31.63 30.85
C GLN A 7 -0.40 30.45 30.40
N THR A 8 0.90 30.66 30.14
CA THR A 8 1.83 29.59 29.75
C THR A 8 1.94 28.52 30.83
N LEU A 9 2.11 28.91 32.11
CA LEU A 9 2.19 27.95 33.22
C LEU A 9 0.90 27.11 33.36
N ARG A 10 -0.27 27.72 33.16
CA ARG A 10 -1.54 26.99 33.14
C ARG A 10 -1.63 26.03 31.95
N LEU A 11 -1.21 26.45 30.77
CA LEU A 11 -1.20 25.60 29.59
C LEU A 11 -0.28 24.38 29.78
N MET A 12 0.90 24.57 30.36
CA MET A 12 1.80 23.47 30.72
C MET A 12 1.10 22.50 31.68
N ARG A 13 0.61 22.99 32.82
CA ARG A 13 0.00 22.14 33.85
C ARG A 13 -1.26 21.40 33.38
N ASP A 14 -2.12 22.07 32.62
CA ASP A 14 -3.49 21.58 32.41
C ASP A 14 -3.68 20.85 31.07
N ARG A 15 -2.84 21.09 30.05
CA ARG A 15 -3.14 20.68 28.65
C ARG A 15 -1.96 20.25 27.80
N LEU A 16 -0.84 20.96 27.86
CA LEU A 16 0.29 20.79 26.94
C LEU A 16 1.49 20.09 27.57
N ASP A 17 1.56 20.02 28.90
CA ASP A 17 2.59 19.31 29.65
C ASP A 17 4.00 19.65 29.13
N ASP A 18 4.85 18.64 28.92
CA ASP A 18 6.23 18.81 28.45
C ASP A 18 6.39 19.21 26.97
N HIS A 19 5.29 19.37 26.22
CA HIS A 19 5.33 19.76 24.80
C HIS A 19 5.65 21.23 24.60
N ILE A 20 5.48 22.06 25.64
CA ILE A 20 5.95 23.44 25.69
C ILE A 20 6.74 23.68 26.97
N HIS A 21 7.69 24.62 26.94
CA HIS A 21 8.50 24.94 28.11
C HIS A 21 8.84 26.43 28.16
N VAL A 22 8.88 27.02 29.36
CA VAL A 22 9.35 28.40 29.54
C VAL A 22 10.87 28.38 29.64
N ASP A 23 11.54 28.79 28.58
CA ASP A 23 13.01 28.84 28.54
C ASP A 23 13.54 30.03 29.35
N GLU A 24 12.84 31.17 29.31
CA GLU A 24 13.28 32.42 29.93
C GLU A 24 12.08 33.31 30.25
N TYR A 25 12.10 33.90 31.43
CA TYR A 25 11.12 34.91 31.83
C TYR A 25 11.80 36.04 32.60
N ILE A 26 11.68 37.26 32.09
CA ILE A 26 12.09 38.50 32.72
C ILE A 26 10.81 39.32 32.98
N PRO A 27 10.41 39.52 34.25
CA PRO A 27 9.20 40.26 34.61
C PRO A 27 9.12 41.61 33.91
N GLY A 28 7.93 41.98 33.41
CA GLY A 28 7.71 43.19 32.62
C GLY A 28 8.35 43.23 31.22
N THR A 29 9.38 42.42 30.93
CA THR A 29 10.24 42.64 29.75
C THR A 29 10.17 41.55 28.69
N LYS A 30 10.37 40.28 29.06
CA LYS A 30 10.61 39.21 28.09
C LYS A 30 10.05 37.86 28.55
N LEU A 31 9.49 37.11 27.61
CA LEU A 31 9.06 35.73 27.79
C LEU A 31 9.47 34.92 26.57
N THR A 32 10.20 33.83 26.79
CA THR A 32 10.60 32.88 25.74
C THR A 32 10.01 31.52 26.06
N VAL A 33 9.28 30.94 25.09
CA VAL A 33 8.61 29.65 25.23
C VAL A 33 9.03 28.73 24.10
N SER A 34 9.61 27.58 24.41
CA SER A 34 9.90 26.52 23.44
C SER A 34 8.69 25.63 23.20
N TYR A 35 8.54 25.15 21.96
CA TYR A 35 7.51 24.21 21.52
C TYR A 35 8.12 23.19 20.55
N TRP A 36 7.40 22.11 20.20
CA TRP A 36 7.90 21.06 19.29
C TRP A 36 9.31 20.57 19.67
N ARG A 37 9.49 20.33 20.97
CA ARG A 37 10.78 19.97 21.55
C ARG A 37 11.28 18.62 21.03
N GLU A 38 10.38 17.67 20.76
CA GLU A 38 10.75 16.39 20.15
C GLU A 38 11.30 16.57 18.73
N LEU A 39 10.63 17.36 17.90
CA LEU A 39 11.13 17.67 16.55
C LEU A 39 12.50 18.35 16.58
N THR A 40 12.73 19.25 17.55
CA THR A 40 14.01 19.94 17.71
C THR A 40 15.18 18.96 17.84
N ASN A 41 14.98 17.83 18.52
CA ASN A 41 16.03 16.80 18.68
C ASN A 41 16.30 16.00 17.39
N LYS A 42 15.40 16.07 16.40
CA LYS A 42 15.47 15.29 15.15
C LYS A 42 15.73 16.15 13.91
N ASP A 43 15.58 17.47 14.01
CA ASP A 43 15.70 18.39 12.88
C ASP A 43 17.05 19.13 12.91
N PRO A 44 18.02 18.77 12.05
CA PRO A 44 19.31 19.44 12.00
C PRO A 44 19.21 20.92 11.66
N LYS A 45 18.13 21.35 10.98
CA LYS A 45 17.91 22.75 10.61
C LYS A 45 17.46 23.61 11.79
N SER A 46 17.16 22.99 12.92
CA SER A 46 16.58 23.63 14.10
C SER A 46 17.56 23.60 15.28
N GLU A 47 18.83 23.96 15.04
CA GLU A 47 19.89 24.00 16.08
C GLU A 47 19.49 24.85 17.30
N LEU A 48 18.78 25.96 17.07
CA LEU A 48 18.28 26.84 18.13
C LEU A 48 16.92 26.38 18.71
N GLY A 49 16.32 25.33 18.14
CA GLY A 49 14.99 24.85 18.45
C GLY A 49 13.87 25.78 18.00
N TYR A 50 12.63 25.35 18.26
CA TYR A 50 11.43 26.10 17.95
C TYR A 50 10.98 26.92 19.16
N ARG A 51 11.06 28.26 19.07
CA ARG A 51 10.73 29.17 20.17
C ARG A 51 9.81 30.30 19.74
N LEU A 52 8.94 30.71 20.64
CA LEU A 52 8.10 31.89 20.58
C LEU A 52 8.60 32.87 21.64
N MET A 53 8.93 34.07 21.21
CA MET A 53 9.51 35.11 22.06
C MET A 53 8.60 36.34 22.04
N ILE A 54 8.29 36.84 23.23
CA ILE A 54 7.42 38.00 23.45
C ILE A 54 8.22 39.02 24.24
N GLN A 55 8.36 40.23 23.72
CA GLN A 55 9.16 41.28 24.33
C GLN A 55 8.46 42.65 24.31
N THR A 56 8.74 43.48 25.29
CA THR A 56 8.44 44.92 25.23
C THR A 56 9.52 45.65 24.44
N ASP A 57 9.16 46.70 23.71
CA ASP A 57 10.14 47.62 23.14
C ASP A 57 10.90 48.32 24.28
N GLN A 58 12.23 48.25 24.25
CA GLN A 58 13.10 48.81 25.30
C GLN A 58 13.14 50.34 25.26
N ASN A 59 12.85 50.95 24.11
CA ASN A 59 12.89 52.39 23.92
C ASN A 59 11.52 53.05 24.12
N ASP A 60 10.43 52.28 24.04
CA ASP A 60 9.06 52.80 24.19
C ASP A 60 8.11 51.76 24.79
N SER A 61 7.82 51.90 26.08
CA SER A 61 6.89 51.02 26.81
C SER A 61 5.42 51.19 26.40
N ALA A 62 5.07 52.21 25.61
CA ALA A 62 3.71 52.40 25.09
C ALA A 62 3.46 51.62 23.79
N LYS A 63 4.50 51.08 23.15
CA LYS A 63 4.36 50.23 21.97
C LYS A 63 3.81 48.85 22.33
N GLN A 64 3.12 48.26 21.37
CA GLN A 64 2.62 46.88 21.48
C GLN A 64 3.77 45.89 21.66
N LEU A 65 3.45 44.75 22.29
CA LEU A 65 4.41 43.67 22.50
C LEU A 65 4.91 43.14 21.15
N ALA A 66 6.23 43.05 21.01
CA ALA A 66 6.88 42.40 19.88
C ALA A 66 6.77 40.88 20.02
N ILE A 67 6.32 40.22 18.96
CA ILE A 67 6.23 38.76 18.85
C ILE A 67 7.23 38.31 17.81
N LEU A 68 8.15 37.44 18.21
CA LEU A 68 9.25 36.94 17.39
C LEU A 68 9.28 35.42 17.45
N HIS A 69 9.65 34.78 16.34
CA HIS A 69 9.78 33.33 16.26
C HIS A 69 11.21 32.90 15.94
N ILE A 70 11.61 31.77 16.49
CA ILE A 70 12.87 31.10 16.16
C ILE A 70 12.53 29.68 15.69
N PRO A 71 12.98 29.25 14.49
CA PRO A 71 13.48 30.09 13.39
C PRO A 71 12.47 31.17 12.95
N SER A 72 12.84 32.26 12.28
CA SER A 72 11.83 33.29 11.92
C SER A 72 10.72 32.71 11.01
N ILE A 73 9.49 33.22 11.17
CA ILE A 73 8.36 32.91 10.27
C ILE A 73 8.19 34.01 9.20
N GLY A 74 9.06 35.03 9.22
CA GLY A 74 9.06 36.15 8.29
C GLY A 74 7.83 37.03 8.47
N ASN A 75 7.30 37.57 7.38
CA ASN A 75 6.23 38.58 7.42
C ASN A 75 4.89 38.10 8.01
N LYS A 76 4.73 36.79 8.28
CA LYS A 76 3.50 36.22 8.87
C LYS A 76 3.43 36.40 10.39
N GLU A 77 4.49 36.89 11.03
CA GLU A 77 4.53 37.13 12.48
C GLU A 77 3.46 38.14 12.92
N VAL A 78 3.24 39.19 12.13
CA VAL A 78 2.19 40.20 12.34
C VAL A 78 0.79 39.57 12.24
N ASP A 79 0.53 38.78 11.20
CA ASP A 79 -0.76 38.10 11.02
C ASP A 79 -1.08 37.14 12.18
N ILE A 80 -0.05 36.46 12.72
CA ILE A 80 -0.19 35.56 13.87
C ILE A 80 -0.55 36.38 15.12
N ALA A 81 0.16 37.49 15.34
CA ALA A 81 -0.10 38.39 16.46
C ALA A 81 -1.54 38.91 16.44
N ASP A 82 -1.98 39.46 15.31
CA ASP A 82 -3.30 40.05 15.14
C ASP A 82 -4.42 39.04 15.38
N ARG A 83 -4.29 37.80 14.87
CA ARG A 83 -5.27 36.72 15.10
C ARG A 83 -5.30 36.21 16.53
N ALA A 84 -4.21 36.39 17.27
CA ALA A 84 -4.09 35.97 18.66
C ALA A 84 -4.67 36.97 19.66
N VAL A 85 -4.98 38.20 19.23
CA VAL A 85 -5.71 39.18 20.03
C VAL A 85 -7.19 38.81 20.08
N ARG A 86 -7.76 38.78 21.30
CA ARG A 86 -9.20 38.64 21.52
C ARG A 86 -9.64 39.65 22.58
N SER A 87 -10.60 40.50 22.23
CA SER A 87 -11.11 41.54 23.14
C SER A 87 -9.97 42.42 23.69
N ASP A 88 -9.10 42.89 22.79
CA ASP A 88 -7.92 43.72 23.09
C ASP A 88 -6.83 43.07 23.97
N LEU A 89 -6.98 41.78 24.28
CA LEU A 89 -6.02 41.01 25.08
C LEU A 89 -5.35 39.93 24.23
N LEU A 90 -4.02 39.93 24.29
CA LEU A 90 -3.20 38.89 23.67
C LEU A 90 -3.33 37.58 24.44
N SER A 91 -3.54 36.47 23.71
CA SER A 91 -3.67 35.13 24.28
C SER A 91 -2.50 34.22 23.91
N MET A 92 -1.84 33.64 24.91
CA MET A 92 -0.75 32.70 24.70
C MET A 92 -1.19 31.44 23.96
N GLU A 93 -2.38 30.91 24.29
CA GLU A 93 -2.93 29.74 23.61
C GLU A 93 -3.15 30.03 22.12
N ARG A 94 -3.77 31.17 21.78
CA ARG A 94 -4.02 31.53 20.38
C ARG A 94 -2.72 31.79 19.63
N LEU A 95 -1.73 32.42 20.26
CA LEU A 95 -0.40 32.58 19.68
C LEU A 95 0.20 31.23 19.31
N LEU A 96 0.18 30.25 20.22
CA LEU A 96 0.69 28.91 19.96
C LEU A 96 -0.10 28.21 18.85
N VAL A 97 -1.43 28.24 18.88
CA VAL A 97 -2.29 27.62 17.86
C VAL A 97 -2.00 28.18 16.46
N HIS A 98 -1.95 29.51 16.32
CA HIS A 98 -1.67 30.14 15.03
C HIS A 98 -0.22 29.93 14.58
N THR A 99 0.74 29.94 15.51
CA THR A 99 2.14 29.61 15.25
C THR A 99 2.28 28.19 14.69
N VAL A 100 1.76 27.20 15.41
CA VAL A 100 1.79 25.78 15.03
C VAL A 100 1.11 25.59 13.68
N TYR A 101 -0.02 26.24 13.43
CA TYR A 101 -0.70 26.17 12.14
C TYR A 101 0.17 26.68 10.98
N VAL A 102 0.75 27.88 11.09
CA VAL A 102 1.60 28.46 10.04
C VAL A 102 2.86 27.61 9.81
N ARG A 103 3.46 27.08 10.88
CA ARG A 103 4.59 26.16 10.79
C ARG A 103 4.22 24.84 10.12
N SER A 104 3.05 24.30 10.44
CA SER A 104 2.55 23.06 9.83
C SER A 104 2.36 23.24 8.33
N LEU A 105 1.80 24.38 7.89
CA LEU A 105 1.69 24.71 6.47
C LEU A 105 3.05 24.76 5.78
N SER A 106 4.05 25.41 6.39
CA SER A 106 5.41 25.46 5.84
C SER A 106 6.01 24.07 5.71
N ARG A 107 5.94 23.27 6.78
CA ARG A 107 6.51 21.91 6.82
C ARG A 107 5.84 20.98 5.80
N LEU A 108 4.53 21.09 5.61
CA LEU A 108 3.80 20.34 4.58
C LEU A 108 4.12 20.85 3.17
N ALA A 109 4.36 22.15 2.98
CA ALA A 109 4.77 22.71 1.70
C ALA A 109 6.19 22.24 1.31
N ASP A 110 7.13 22.23 2.25
CA ASP A 110 8.48 21.70 2.04
C ASP A 110 8.43 20.22 1.66
N LEU A 111 7.62 19.43 2.37
CA LEU A 111 7.40 18.02 2.04
C LEU A 111 6.77 17.86 0.66
N LYS A 112 5.76 18.67 0.30
CA LYS A 112 5.16 18.65 -1.04
C LYS A 112 6.24 18.87 -2.12
N SER A 113 7.12 19.84 -1.95
CA SER A 113 8.21 20.11 -2.90
C SER A 113 9.19 18.95 -3.01
N GLU A 114 9.47 18.23 -1.92
CA GLU A 114 10.32 17.04 -1.95
C GLU A 114 9.63 15.86 -2.66
N LEU A 115 8.36 15.60 -2.36
CA LEU A 115 7.58 14.54 -3.01
C LEU A 115 7.48 14.77 -4.52
N GLN A 116 7.36 16.03 -4.95
CA GLN A 116 7.33 16.40 -6.37
C GLN A 116 8.59 16.00 -7.15
N LEU A 117 9.72 15.76 -6.48
CA LEU A 117 10.97 15.33 -7.15
C LEU A 117 10.89 13.90 -7.69
N PHE A 118 10.15 13.01 -7.02
CA PHE A 118 10.04 11.60 -7.42
C PHE A 118 8.61 11.15 -7.73
N LEU A 119 7.62 12.01 -7.49
CA LEU A 119 6.23 11.87 -7.90
C LEU A 119 5.78 13.14 -8.66
N PRO A 120 6.29 13.35 -9.88
CA PRO A 120 5.91 14.47 -10.73
C PRO A 120 4.47 14.32 -11.22
N ASP A 121 3.87 15.40 -11.72
CA ASP A 121 2.55 15.42 -12.36
C ASP A 121 1.38 14.92 -11.47
N VAL A 122 1.53 15.10 -10.15
CA VAL A 122 0.50 14.80 -9.16
C VAL A 122 -0.14 16.09 -8.64
N ASP A 123 -1.48 16.10 -8.54
CA ASP A 123 -2.24 17.22 -7.99
C ASP A 123 -2.25 17.23 -6.45
N TYR A 124 -1.13 17.65 -5.87
CA TYR A 124 -0.99 17.84 -4.42
C TYR A 124 -1.83 19.02 -3.93
N SER A 125 -2.58 18.83 -2.84
CA SER A 125 -3.34 19.89 -2.19
C SER A 125 -3.09 19.94 -0.69
N ILE A 126 -2.93 21.14 -0.15
CA ILE A 126 -2.82 21.41 1.28
C ILE A 126 -4.08 22.17 1.69
N LEU A 127 -4.93 21.55 2.52
CA LEU A 127 -6.23 22.10 2.91
C LEU A 127 -6.51 21.85 4.40
N GLY A 128 -7.52 22.55 4.94
CA GLY A 128 -8.09 22.28 6.24
C GLY A 128 -7.45 22.99 7.43
N THR A 129 -8.04 22.79 8.61
CA THR A 129 -7.53 23.23 9.91
C THR A 129 -7.88 22.14 10.93
N PRO A 130 -6.91 21.31 11.39
CA PRO A 130 -5.48 21.38 11.11
C PRO A 130 -5.14 21.16 9.63
N ALA A 131 -4.00 21.71 9.19
CA ALA A 131 -3.56 21.59 7.80
C ALA A 131 -3.19 20.14 7.46
N MET A 132 -3.59 19.72 6.25
CA MET A 132 -3.39 18.37 5.75
C MET A 132 -2.95 18.41 4.28
N LEU A 133 -1.87 17.71 3.98
CA LEU A 133 -1.40 17.45 2.62
C LEU A 133 -2.05 16.16 2.10
N MET A 134 -2.81 16.27 1.01
CA MET A 134 -3.42 15.14 0.32
C MET A 134 -2.55 14.76 -0.88
N VAL A 135 -2.14 13.50 -0.94
CA VAL A 135 -1.27 12.96 -1.99
C VAL A 135 -2.02 11.85 -2.75
N PRO A 136 -2.44 12.09 -3.99
CA PRO A 136 -2.87 11.04 -4.91
C PRO A 136 -1.73 10.06 -5.19
N ILE A 137 -2.00 8.78 -5.03
CA ILE A 137 -1.01 7.72 -5.27
C ILE A 137 -1.34 6.86 -6.48
N LEU A 138 -2.58 6.87 -6.96
CA LEU A 138 -2.97 6.16 -8.18
C LEU A 138 -3.55 7.15 -9.19
N ASN A 139 -3.58 6.79 -10.46
CA ASN A 139 -4.30 7.52 -11.50
C ASN A 139 -5.17 6.53 -12.31
N PRO A 140 -6.51 6.63 -12.26
CA PRO A 140 -7.31 7.57 -11.47
C PRO A 140 -7.27 7.27 -9.96
N CYS A 141 -7.41 8.30 -9.10
CA CYS A 141 -7.41 8.18 -7.63
C CYS A 141 -8.78 8.51 -7.04
N LEU A 142 -9.28 7.68 -6.12
CA LEU A 142 -10.36 8.11 -5.23
C LEU A 142 -9.81 8.98 -4.11
N ARG A 143 -10.59 9.97 -3.66
CA ARG A 143 -10.23 10.79 -2.49
C ARG A 143 -9.94 9.96 -1.23
N ALA A 144 -10.69 8.87 -1.03
CA ALA A 144 -10.51 7.98 0.12
C ALA A 144 -9.24 7.10 0.02
N GLU A 145 -8.60 7.05 -1.15
CA GLU A 145 -7.35 6.29 -1.41
C GLU A 145 -6.11 7.21 -1.44
N GLN A 146 -6.30 8.52 -1.26
CA GLN A 146 -5.19 9.45 -1.12
C GLN A 146 -4.50 9.24 0.23
N ILE A 147 -3.19 9.46 0.28
CA ILE A 147 -2.48 9.56 1.55
C ILE A 147 -2.73 10.94 2.13
N TYR A 148 -3.14 10.97 3.39
CA TYR A 148 -3.30 12.20 4.17
C TYR A 148 -2.12 12.35 5.10
N ILE A 149 -1.31 13.39 4.89
CA ILE A 149 -0.15 13.73 5.70
C ILE A 149 -0.47 14.98 6.53
N THR A 150 -0.26 14.89 7.83
CA THR A 150 -0.52 15.96 8.81
C THR A 150 0.70 16.17 9.70
N VAL A 151 0.74 17.30 10.39
CA VAL A 151 1.74 17.58 11.43
C VAL A 151 1.07 17.41 12.79
N ASP A 152 1.68 16.61 13.64
CA ASP A 152 1.30 16.52 15.04
C ASP A 152 1.47 17.89 15.70
N THR A 153 0.39 18.44 16.24
CA THR A 153 0.37 19.80 16.78
C THR A 153 1.24 19.97 18.02
N HIS A 154 1.52 18.89 18.75
CA HIS A 154 2.29 18.92 19.99
C HIS A 154 3.78 18.63 19.75
N THR A 155 4.09 17.69 18.86
CA THR A 155 5.47 17.23 18.64
C THR A 155 6.12 17.84 17.39
N GLY A 156 5.34 18.29 16.42
CA GLY A 156 5.83 18.75 15.11
C GLY A 156 6.16 17.61 14.13
N MET A 157 5.93 16.36 14.54
CA MET A 157 6.22 15.17 13.74
C MET A 157 5.17 14.95 12.67
N LEU A 158 5.58 14.42 11.51
CA LEU A 158 4.67 14.08 10.42
C LEU A 158 3.90 12.80 10.75
N ARG A 159 2.60 12.78 10.49
CA ARG A 159 1.75 11.59 10.56
C ARG A 159 1.09 11.36 9.20
N CYS A 160 0.97 10.11 8.77
CA CYS A 160 0.31 9.77 7.51
C CYS A 160 -0.65 8.58 7.66
N HIS A 161 -1.73 8.56 6.88
CA HIS A 161 -2.67 7.45 6.80
C HIS A 161 -3.43 7.48 5.46
N VAL A 162 -4.07 6.37 5.10
CA VAL A 162 -5.03 6.29 3.98
C VAL A 162 -6.44 6.14 4.57
N PRO A 163 -7.36 7.10 4.39
CA PRO A 163 -8.66 7.10 5.09
C PRO A 163 -9.49 5.82 4.93
N LYS A 164 -9.48 5.22 3.73
CA LYS A 164 -10.21 3.98 3.44
C LYS A 164 -9.53 2.73 4.02
N HIS A 165 -8.25 2.81 4.36
CA HIS A 165 -7.38 1.67 4.65
C HIS A 165 -6.55 1.93 5.91
N LEU A 166 -7.25 2.06 7.05
CA LEU A 166 -6.61 2.33 8.35
C LEU A 166 -5.73 1.17 8.83
N ASP A 167 -5.96 -0.02 8.30
CA ASP A 167 -5.25 -1.29 8.55
C ASP A 167 -4.06 -1.50 7.60
N CYS A 168 -3.74 -0.54 6.73
CA CYS A 168 -2.64 -0.69 5.79
C CYS A 168 -1.29 -0.89 6.53
N PRO A 169 -0.61 -2.03 6.33
CA PRO A 169 0.57 -2.39 7.13
C PRO A 169 1.78 -1.49 6.87
N ILE A 170 1.83 -0.82 5.72
CA ILE A 170 2.94 0.03 5.28
C ILE A 170 2.95 1.38 6.03
N MET A 171 1.85 1.79 6.66
CA MET A 171 1.70 3.13 7.24
C MET A 171 2.71 3.43 8.35
N ALA A 172 2.99 2.48 9.23
CA ALA A 172 3.94 2.68 10.33
C ALA A 172 5.36 2.93 9.82
N GLU A 173 5.79 2.15 8.83
CA GLU A 173 7.09 2.31 8.19
C GLU A 173 7.18 3.61 7.39
N MET A 174 6.09 4.00 6.71
CA MET A 174 6.03 5.27 6.00
C MET A 174 6.08 6.48 6.94
N GLN A 175 5.41 6.42 8.10
CA GLN A 175 5.53 7.45 9.14
C GLN A 175 6.96 7.53 9.68
N HIS A 176 7.62 6.39 9.87
CA HIS A 176 9.02 6.36 10.29
C HIS A 176 9.94 7.00 9.24
N ALA A 177 9.76 6.67 7.96
CA ALA A 177 10.53 7.23 6.85
C ALA A 177 10.34 8.75 6.70
N LEU A 178 9.09 9.25 6.80
CA LEU A 178 8.78 10.68 6.72
C LEU A 178 9.55 11.53 7.75
N ASN A 179 9.82 10.96 8.93
CA ASN A 179 10.39 11.66 10.07
C ASN A 179 11.87 11.40 10.32
N ASN A 180 12.46 10.35 9.75
CA ASN A 180 13.84 9.96 10.03
C ASN A 180 14.65 9.77 8.75
N ASP A 181 14.27 8.83 7.89
CA ASP A 181 14.96 8.52 6.64
C ASP A 181 14.01 8.51 5.45
N ARG A 182 14.07 9.58 4.66
CA ARG A 182 13.21 9.79 3.49
C ARG A 182 13.66 9.05 2.25
N SER A 183 14.85 8.46 2.24
CA SER A 183 15.38 7.73 1.07
C SER A 183 14.49 6.55 0.66
N ARG A 184 13.77 5.97 1.63
CA ARG A 184 12.88 4.82 1.42
C ARG A 184 11.48 5.22 0.95
N LEU A 185 11.12 6.50 0.94
CA LEU A 185 9.75 6.94 0.63
C LEU A 185 9.31 6.51 -0.75
N GLN A 186 10.13 6.70 -1.78
CA GLN A 186 9.77 6.32 -3.15
C GLN A 186 9.36 4.85 -3.25
N HIS A 187 10.11 3.95 -2.61
CA HIS A 187 9.79 2.54 -2.54
C HIS A 187 8.48 2.27 -1.77
N LEU A 188 8.29 2.90 -0.60
CA LEU A 188 7.07 2.73 0.21
C LEU A 188 5.81 3.22 -0.51
N PHE A 189 5.91 4.30 -1.29
CA PHE A 189 4.83 4.77 -2.15
C PHE A 189 4.49 3.76 -3.24
N SER A 190 5.50 3.11 -3.82
CA SER A 190 5.31 2.04 -4.82
C SER A 190 4.62 0.81 -4.21
N GLU A 191 5.11 0.32 -3.06
CA GLU A 191 4.48 -0.79 -2.33
C GLU A 191 3.02 -0.47 -1.97
N LEU A 192 2.74 0.77 -1.57
CA LEU A 192 1.38 1.20 -1.28
C LEU A 192 0.48 1.21 -2.52
N ARG A 193 0.99 1.62 -3.69
CA ARG A 193 0.25 1.54 -4.96
C ARG A 193 -0.13 0.11 -5.29
N TYR A 194 0.83 -0.81 -5.20
CA TYR A 194 0.55 -2.23 -5.40
C TYR A 194 -0.48 -2.74 -4.40
N TRP A 195 -0.32 -2.43 -3.12
CA TRP A 195 -1.23 -2.87 -2.06
C TRP A 195 -2.66 -2.38 -2.28
N ILE A 196 -2.87 -1.09 -2.60
CA ILE A 196 -4.22 -0.57 -2.88
C ILE A 196 -4.79 -1.18 -4.16
N THR A 197 -3.94 -1.38 -5.18
CA THR A 197 -4.37 -2.00 -6.45
C THR A 197 -4.84 -3.43 -6.24
N GLN A 198 -4.20 -4.20 -5.35
CA GLN A 198 -4.69 -5.52 -4.95
C GLN A 198 -6.11 -5.43 -4.37
N ARG A 199 -6.39 -4.45 -3.50
CA ARG A 199 -7.76 -4.22 -2.95
C ARG A 199 -8.76 -3.78 -4.01
N ARG A 200 -8.31 -3.04 -5.02
CA ARG A 200 -9.14 -2.73 -6.20
C ARG A 200 -9.52 -3.99 -6.98
N CYS A 201 -8.62 -4.97 -7.10
CA CYS A 201 -8.96 -6.27 -7.69
C CYS A 201 -10.09 -6.96 -6.90
N GLU A 202 -9.98 -7.04 -5.58
CA GLU A 202 -11.02 -7.67 -4.73
C GLU A 202 -12.38 -6.98 -4.91
N LYS A 203 -12.38 -5.64 -4.90
CA LYS A 203 -13.61 -4.85 -5.10
C LYS A 203 -14.19 -4.95 -6.50
N THR A 204 -13.33 -5.06 -7.52
CA THR A 204 -13.76 -5.26 -8.91
C THR A 204 -14.48 -6.60 -9.06
N LEU A 205 -13.99 -7.65 -8.38
CA LEU A 205 -14.55 -9.00 -8.48
C LEU A 205 -15.70 -9.30 -7.53
N GLN A 206 -16.10 -8.36 -6.66
CA GLN A 206 -17.07 -8.60 -5.58
C GLN A 206 -18.45 -9.10 -6.04
N HIS A 207 -18.79 -8.93 -7.32
CA HIS A 207 -20.05 -9.39 -7.93
C HIS A 207 -19.85 -10.43 -9.04
N LEU A 208 -18.62 -10.89 -9.24
CA LEU A 208 -18.27 -11.90 -10.25
C LEU A 208 -18.07 -13.27 -9.59
N PRO A 209 -18.20 -14.38 -10.33
CA PRO A 209 -18.02 -15.73 -9.81
C PRO A 209 -16.54 -16.10 -9.62
N ALA A 210 -15.79 -15.23 -8.92
CA ALA A 210 -14.37 -15.39 -8.67
C ALA A 210 -13.96 -14.78 -7.32
N THR A 211 -12.89 -15.29 -6.72
CA THR A 211 -12.28 -14.75 -5.49
C THR A 211 -10.81 -14.45 -5.73
N THR A 212 -10.35 -13.32 -5.18
CA THR A 212 -8.93 -12.94 -5.10
C THR A 212 -8.22 -13.59 -3.92
N GLN A 213 -6.97 -13.98 -4.11
CA GLN A 213 -6.07 -14.46 -3.06
C GLN A 213 -4.67 -13.86 -3.23
N GLU A 214 -4.03 -13.52 -2.12
CA GLU A 214 -2.66 -13.00 -2.12
C GLU A 214 -1.61 -14.09 -2.33
N ARG A 215 -1.90 -15.32 -1.87
CA ARG A 215 -0.98 -16.45 -1.95
C ARG A 215 -1.74 -17.74 -2.22
N LEU A 216 -1.14 -18.61 -3.02
CA LEU A 216 -1.62 -19.97 -3.30
C LEU A 216 -0.47 -20.98 -3.22
N PRO A 217 -0.70 -22.19 -2.71
CA PRO A 217 0.31 -23.25 -2.67
C PRO A 217 0.49 -23.88 -4.06
N LEU A 218 1.06 -23.10 -4.99
CA LEU A 218 1.38 -23.57 -6.35
C LEU A 218 2.71 -24.30 -6.36
N VAL A 219 2.77 -25.39 -7.11
CA VAL A 219 3.97 -26.21 -7.29
C VAL A 219 4.24 -26.37 -8.77
N PHE A 220 5.46 -26.04 -9.19
CA PHE A 220 5.89 -26.10 -10.57
C PHE A 220 7.38 -26.49 -10.63
N PRO A 221 7.85 -27.10 -11.73
CA PRO A 221 9.26 -27.43 -11.91
C PRO A 221 10.15 -26.17 -11.89
N PRO A 222 11.43 -26.28 -11.50
CA PRO A 222 12.37 -25.17 -11.57
C PRO A 222 12.51 -24.65 -13.01
N GLY A 223 12.60 -23.32 -13.18
CA GLY A 223 12.68 -22.68 -14.50
C GLY A 223 11.33 -22.53 -15.22
N HIS A 224 10.21 -22.83 -14.55
CA HIS A 224 8.88 -22.63 -15.11
C HIS A 224 8.57 -21.14 -15.31
N ALA A 225 7.79 -20.80 -16.34
CA ALA A 225 7.50 -19.41 -16.71
C ALA A 225 6.82 -18.57 -15.60
N ILE A 226 6.18 -19.22 -14.62
CA ILE A 226 5.61 -18.55 -13.43
C ILE A 226 6.69 -17.84 -12.60
N GLU A 227 7.93 -18.34 -12.58
CA GLU A 227 9.06 -17.71 -11.88
C GLU A 227 9.41 -16.35 -12.46
N LYS A 228 9.11 -16.12 -13.75
CA LYS A 228 9.34 -14.85 -14.44
C LYS A 228 8.27 -13.81 -14.12
N VAL A 229 7.14 -14.22 -13.54
CA VAL A 229 6.06 -13.31 -13.14
C VAL A 229 6.49 -12.59 -11.87
N GLY A 230 6.44 -11.26 -11.91
CA GLY A 230 6.87 -10.37 -10.84
C GLY A 230 6.23 -10.65 -9.47
N PRO A 231 6.81 -10.05 -8.41
CA PRO A 231 6.37 -10.29 -7.03
C PRO A 231 4.99 -9.70 -6.75
N HIS A 232 4.63 -8.59 -7.40
CA HIS A 232 3.33 -7.94 -7.25
C HIS A 232 2.30 -8.62 -8.15
N LYS A 233 1.62 -9.62 -7.60
CA LYS A 233 0.57 -10.36 -8.30
C LYS A 233 -0.60 -10.68 -7.40
N VAL A 234 -1.75 -10.92 -8.03
CA VAL A 234 -2.98 -11.40 -7.40
C VAL A 234 -3.39 -12.69 -8.06
N TYR A 235 -3.77 -13.68 -7.27
CA TYR A 235 -4.34 -14.92 -7.77
C TYR A 235 -5.86 -14.83 -7.75
N ILE A 236 -6.50 -15.30 -8.80
CA ILE A 236 -7.96 -15.30 -8.93
C ILE A 236 -8.42 -16.72 -9.17
N GLN A 237 -9.22 -17.23 -8.24
CA GLN A 237 -9.88 -18.53 -8.36
C GLN A 237 -11.27 -18.32 -8.95
N LEU A 238 -11.58 -19.07 -10.01
CA LEU A 238 -12.88 -19.06 -10.66
C LEU A 238 -13.77 -20.13 -10.02
N TYR A 239 -15.00 -19.79 -9.63
CA TYR A 239 -15.88 -20.74 -8.92
C TYR A 239 -16.34 -21.90 -9.79
N ARG A 240 -16.54 -21.66 -11.09
CA ARG A 240 -16.98 -22.68 -12.05
C ARG A 240 -15.83 -23.51 -12.63
N HIS A 241 -14.58 -23.07 -12.44
CA HIS A 241 -13.40 -23.66 -13.04
C HIS A 241 -12.28 -23.86 -12.01
N SER A 242 -12.48 -24.80 -11.08
CA SER A 242 -11.56 -25.05 -9.97
C SER A 242 -10.16 -25.55 -10.39
N ASN A 243 -10.02 -26.04 -11.63
CA ASN A 243 -8.75 -26.44 -12.24
C ASN A 243 -8.05 -25.28 -12.96
N VAL A 244 -8.60 -24.07 -12.94
CA VAL A 244 -8.06 -22.91 -13.63
C VAL A 244 -7.90 -21.75 -12.66
N ILE A 245 -6.72 -21.13 -12.67
CA ILE A 245 -6.42 -19.91 -11.91
C ILE A 245 -6.01 -18.83 -12.89
N LEU A 246 -6.48 -17.61 -12.65
CA LEU A 246 -5.99 -16.42 -13.32
C LEU A 246 -4.98 -15.72 -12.41
N ILE A 247 -3.76 -15.51 -12.88
CA ILE A 247 -2.76 -14.67 -12.21
C ILE A 247 -2.79 -13.30 -12.88
N VAL A 248 -2.90 -12.26 -12.06
CA VAL A 248 -2.78 -10.87 -12.52
C VAL A 248 -1.47 -10.32 -11.99
N GLU A 249 -0.53 -10.06 -12.88
CA GLU A 249 0.69 -9.32 -12.55
C GLU A 249 0.39 -7.83 -12.61
N LEU A 250 0.78 -7.12 -11.55
CA LEU A 250 0.61 -5.68 -11.42
C LEU A 250 1.96 -5.02 -11.73
N LYS A 251 1.95 -4.00 -12.60
CA LYS A 251 3.15 -3.22 -12.93
C LYS A 251 2.83 -1.74 -12.94
N GLU A 252 3.66 -0.94 -12.29
CA GLU A 252 3.68 0.51 -12.53
C GLU A 252 4.10 0.79 -13.97
N LYS A 253 3.47 1.79 -14.58
CA LYS A 253 3.84 2.22 -15.92
C LYS A 253 5.13 3.04 -15.87
N ASP A 254 6.14 2.67 -16.67
CA ASP A 254 7.46 3.32 -16.66
C ASP A 254 7.39 4.84 -16.89
N SER A 255 6.45 5.31 -17.72
CA SER A 255 6.27 6.73 -18.00
C SER A 255 5.55 7.50 -16.90
N SER A 256 4.72 6.82 -16.12
CA SER A 256 3.79 7.43 -15.16
C SER A 256 3.50 6.45 -14.02
N PRO A 257 4.37 6.39 -12.99
CA PRO A 257 4.29 5.38 -11.92
C PRO A 257 2.98 5.32 -11.13
N ASN A 258 2.16 6.37 -11.19
CA ASN A 258 0.83 6.39 -10.57
C ASN A 258 -0.21 5.60 -11.39
N GLU A 259 0.07 5.29 -12.65
CA GLU A 259 -0.76 4.43 -13.49
C GLU A 259 -0.30 2.98 -13.37
N MET A 260 -1.25 2.09 -13.14
CA MET A 260 -1.01 0.65 -13.05
C MET A 260 -1.40 -0.03 -14.35
N THR A 261 -0.60 -0.99 -14.76
CA THR A 261 -0.83 -1.90 -15.87
C THR A 261 -0.98 -3.33 -15.35
N TYR A 262 -1.72 -4.13 -16.11
CA TYR A 262 -2.12 -5.48 -15.71
C TYR A 262 -1.76 -6.47 -16.81
N THR A 263 -0.98 -7.48 -16.46
CA THR A 263 -0.70 -8.62 -17.34
C THR A 263 -1.40 -9.85 -16.77
N PHE A 264 -2.13 -10.56 -17.63
CA PHE A 264 -3.00 -11.65 -17.22
C PHE A 264 -2.41 -12.99 -17.68
N TYR A 265 -2.39 -13.97 -16.78
CA TYR A 265 -1.91 -15.32 -17.09
C TYR A 265 -2.94 -16.36 -16.66
N LEU A 266 -3.37 -17.21 -17.59
CA LEU A 266 -4.20 -18.36 -17.31
C LEU A 266 -3.33 -19.57 -16.94
N VAL A 267 -3.61 -20.14 -15.77
CA VAL A 267 -2.88 -21.29 -15.23
C VAL A 267 -3.81 -22.47 -15.12
N LEU A 268 -3.47 -23.57 -15.79
CA LEU A 268 -4.13 -24.85 -15.57
C LEU A 268 -3.44 -25.54 -14.39
N VAL A 269 -4.23 -25.95 -13.40
CA VAL A 269 -3.74 -26.58 -12.17
C VAL A 269 -4.47 -27.88 -11.89
N LYS A 270 -3.77 -28.79 -11.22
CA LYS A 270 -4.34 -30.03 -10.68
C LYS A 270 -4.15 -30.08 -9.16
N PRO A 271 -5.23 -30.15 -8.36
CA PRO A 271 -5.13 -30.47 -6.94
C PRO A 271 -4.38 -31.77 -6.75
N SER A 272 -3.37 -31.77 -5.89
CA SER A 272 -2.55 -32.94 -5.58
C SER A 272 -2.30 -32.99 -4.08
N SER A 273 -2.25 -34.21 -3.54
CA SER A 273 -1.80 -34.47 -2.19
C SER A 273 -0.33 -34.92 -2.19
N VAL A 274 0.33 -34.81 -1.04
CA VAL A 274 1.72 -35.29 -0.89
C VAL A 274 1.81 -36.82 -1.09
N GLU A 275 0.72 -37.55 -0.83
CA GLU A 275 0.63 -39.01 -1.00
C GLU A 275 0.55 -39.43 -2.49
N ASP A 276 -0.06 -38.60 -3.34
CA ASP A 276 -0.19 -38.87 -4.78
C ASP A 276 1.12 -38.74 -5.57
N SER A 277 2.13 -38.05 -5.02
CA SER A 277 3.44 -37.89 -5.68
C SER A 277 4.37 -39.07 -5.44
N GLN A 278 4.23 -39.76 -4.31
CA GLN A 278 5.06 -40.93 -3.99
C GLN A 278 4.67 -42.18 -4.81
N SER A 279 3.50 -42.17 -5.44
CA SER A 279 2.98 -43.29 -6.24
C SER A 279 3.25 -43.16 -7.75
N GLN A 280 3.70 -42.00 -8.24
CA GLN A 280 4.00 -41.78 -9.67
C GLN A 280 5.46 -42.07 -10.06
N ASP A 281 6.38 -42.20 -9.11
CA ASP A 281 7.80 -42.54 -9.36
C ASP A 281 8.10 -44.06 -9.35
N ALA A 282 7.06 -44.90 -9.32
CA ALA A 282 7.19 -46.35 -9.50
C ALA A 282 6.73 -46.75 -10.91
N GLU A 283 7.64 -46.72 -11.89
CA GLU A 283 7.41 -47.38 -13.18
C GLU A 283 7.23 -48.90 -12.99
N PRO A 284 6.31 -49.56 -13.71
CA PRO A 284 6.17 -51.01 -13.68
C PRO A 284 7.21 -51.64 -14.62
N THR A 285 8.25 -52.24 -14.07
CA THR A 285 9.16 -53.11 -14.83
C THR A 285 8.46 -54.44 -15.15
N THR A 286 7.94 -54.57 -16.36
CA THR A 286 7.61 -55.85 -16.98
C THR A 286 8.86 -56.72 -17.08
N SER A 287 8.87 -57.87 -16.41
CA SER A 287 9.79 -58.97 -16.72
C SER A 287 9.01 -60.25 -16.98
N ILE A 288 9.26 -60.80 -18.17
CA ILE A 288 8.80 -62.10 -18.66
C ILE A 288 9.82 -63.14 -18.19
N SER A 289 9.36 -64.26 -17.63
CA SER A 289 10.02 -65.58 -17.80
C SER A 289 9.06 -66.74 -17.47
N GLN A 290 8.86 -67.60 -18.48
CA GLN A 290 8.44 -69.00 -18.40
C GLN A 290 9.54 -69.82 -17.64
N SER A 291 9.43 -71.04 -17.13
CA SER A 291 8.46 -72.13 -16.95
C SER A 291 9.20 -73.27 -16.20
N GLY A 292 8.51 -74.15 -15.45
CA GLY A 292 9.03 -75.48 -15.06
C GLY A 292 8.77 -75.96 -13.61
N PRO A 293 8.53 -77.27 -13.33
CA PRO A 293 7.46 -77.69 -12.40
C PRO A 293 7.86 -78.53 -11.15
N GLY A 294 6.91 -78.64 -10.20
CA GLY A 294 6.84 -79.65 -9.12
C GLY A 294 7.60 -79.27 -7.84
N SER A 295 7.07 -79.29 -6.61
CA SER A 295 6.31 -80.35 -5.93
C SER A 295 5.89 -79.88 -4.51
N VAL A 296 4.93 -80.58 -3.91
CA VAL A 296 4.24 -80.40 -2.60
C VAL A 296 4.62 -81.62 -1.71
N PRO A 297 4.45 -81.76 -0.34
CA PRO A 297 3.84 -80.97 0.77
C PRO A 297 4.72 -80.99 2.09
N PRO A 298 4.19 -81.05 3.35
CA PRO A 298 3.46 -80.06 4.17
C PRO A 298 4.02 -79.85 5.60
N GLY A 299 3.48 -78.88 6.36
CA GLY A 299 3.46 -78.94 7.84
C GLY A 299 3.51 -77.57 8.55
N GLY A 300 2.39 -77.13 9.15
CA GLY A 300 2.33 -75.99 10.09
C GLY A 300 2.66 -76.41 11.54
N PRO A 301 2.19 -75.72 12.59
CA PRO A 301 1.67 -74.35 12.70
C PRO A 301 2.36 -73.60 13.88
N PRO A 302 1.72 -72.74 14.72
CA PRO A 302 1.92 -71.29 14.72
C PRO A 302 2.43 -70.72 16.08
N SER A 303 2.45 -69.38 16.18
CA SER A 303 2.21 -68.54 17.40
C SER A 303 3.40 -67.68 17.91
N VAL A 304 3.26 -66.38 17.63
CA VAL A 304 3.60 -65.17 18.42
C VAL A 304 3.26 -65.36 19.94
N PRO A 305 3.69 -64.54 20.94
CA PRO A 305 4.27 -63.19 20.84
C PRO A 305 5.34 -62.78 21.91
N GLY A 306 5.88 -61.57 21.78
CA GLY A 306 5.93 -60.66 22.93
C GLY A 306 7.29 -60.11 23.40
N LEU A 307 7.34 -58.78 23.37
CA LEU A 307 7.87 -57.86 24.39
C LEU A 307 9.36 -57.82 24.77
N SER A 308 9.84 -56.57 24.72
CA SER A 308 10.77 -55.92 25.66
C SER A 308 12.25 -56.34 25.52
N SER A 309 13.25 -55.48 25.63
CA SER A 309 13.35 -54.17 26.26
C SER A 309 14.67 -53.50 25.84
N SER A 310 14.77 -52.21 26.12
CA SER A 310 15.98 -51.54 26.60
C SER A 310 17.09 -51.10 25.63
N ALA A 311 17.20 -49.78 25.57
CA ALA A 311 18.39 -49.00 25.92
C ALA A 311 19.46 -48.71 24.83
N ALA A 312 19.47 -47.41 24.50
CA ALA A 312 20.63 -46.51 24.54
C ALA A 312 21.71 -46.56 23.43
N HIS A 313 21.62 -45.48 22.62
CA HIS A 313 22.70 -44.65 22.07
C HIS A 313 23.40 -45.05 20.73
N PRO A 314 23.93 -44.04 19.99
CA PRO A 314 23.62 -43.72 18.59
C PRO A 314 24.68 -44.27 17.60
N PRO A 315 24.48 -44.16 16.26
CA PRO A 315 25.13 -43.04 15.55
C PRO A 315 24.44 -42.59 14.22
N ASN A 316 24.89 -41.42 13.75
CA ASN A 316 25.07 -41.05 12.34
C ASN A 316 23.89 -41.01 11.36
N SER A 317 23.50 -39.78 11.04
CA SER A 317 23.37 -39.23 9.68
C SER A 317 23.00 -40.20 8.54
N SER A 318 21.75 -40.14 8.13
CA SER A 318 21.36 -40.38 6.73
C SER A 318 20.12 -39.57 6.38
N SER A 319 20.31 -38.58 5.52
CA SER A 319 19.35 -37.97 4.59
C SER A 319 17.98 -37.56 5.18
N THR A 320 17.93 -36.37 5.76
CA THR A 320 16.68 -35.60 5.83
C THR A 320 16.30 -35.21 4.40
N THR A 321 15.30 -35.87 3.86
CA THR A 321 14.62 -35.49 2.62
C THR A 321 13.98 -34.10 2.77
N GLU A 322 14.12 -33.28 1.74
CA GLU A 322 13.75 -31.86 1.65
C GLU A 322 12.22 -31.58 1.64
N ASN A 323 11.42 -32.24 2.49
CA ASN A 323 9.95 -32.12 2.43
C ASN A 323 9.27 -31.52 3.66
N ASP A 324 10.02 -30.94 4.61
CA ASP A 324 9.48 -30.44 5.88
C ASP A 324 8.92 -29.00 5.79
N GLY A 325 7.96 -28.79 4.88
CA GLY A 325 7.28 -27.49 4.73
C GLY A 325 6.12 -27.45 3.74
N MET A 326 5.79 -28.56 3.07
CA MET A 326 4.79 -28.57 2.02
C MET A 326 3.37 -28.73 2.59
N PRO A 327 2.40 -27.86 2.23
CA PRO A 327 1.03 -28.01 2.70
C PRO A 327 0.42 -29.35 2.24
N LYS A 328 -0.42 -29.96 3.09
CA LYS A 328 -1.05 -31.28 2.87
C LYS A 328 -1.78 -31.39 1.52
N MET A 329 -2.25 -30.26 1.00
CA MET A 329 -2.82 -30.11 -0.34
C MET A 329 -2.13 -28.95 -1.05
N TYR A 330 -1.78 -29.15 -2.32
CA TYR A 330 -1.19 -28.14 -3.17
C TYR A 330 -1.75 -28.23 -4.60
N LEU A 331 -1.42 -27.23 -5.42
CA LEU A 331 -1.87 -27.13 -6.80
C LEU A 331 -0.67 -27.29 -7.73
N LYS A 332 -0.60 -28.44 -8.42
CA LYS A 332 0.43 -28.69 -9.43
C LYS A 332 0.09 -27.94 -10.70
N VAL A 333 0.99 -27.08 -11.16
CA VAL A 333 0.83 -26.33 -12.41
C VAL A 333 1.07 -27.25 -13.59
N GLN A 334 0.13 -27.25 -14.54
CA GLN A 334 0.21 -28.04 -15.77
C GLN A 334 0.62 -27.19 -16.96
N SER A 335 0.07 -25.97 -17.07
CA SER A 335 0.40 -25.04 -18.15
C SER A 335 0.14 -23.59 -17.73
N LEU A 336 0.87 -22.68 -18.35
CA LEU A 336 0.72 -21.22 -18.22
C LEU A 336 0.52 -20.62 -19.61
N ILE A 337 -0.49 -19.78 -19.77
CA ILE A 337 -0.75 -19.03 -21.00
C ILE A 337 -0.88 -17.56 -20.62
N GLU A 338 -0.07 -16.69 -21.22
CA GLU A 338 -0.27 -15.25 -21.13
C GLU A 338 -1.42 -14.82 -22.04
N PHE A 339 -2.33 -13.99 -21.53
CA PHE A 339 -3.37 -13.39 -22.34
C PHE A 339 -2.82 -12.23 -23.15
N ASP A 340 -3.17 -12.20 -24.43
CA ASP A 340 -3.24 -10.94 -25.16
C ASP A 340 -4.49 -10.20 -24.69
N THR A 341 -4.32 -9.25 -23.76
CA THR A 341 -5.42 -8.45 -23.20
C THR A 341 -6.21 -7.73 -24.29
N PHE A 342 -5.55 -7.29 -25.37
CA PHE A 342 -6.22 -6.63 -26.49
C PHE A 342 -7.15 -7.61 -27.20
N VAL A 343 -6.65 -8.79 -27.59
CA VAL A 343 -7.48 -9.82 -28.24
C VAL A 343 -8.58 -10.35 -27.32
N ALA A 344 -8.30 -10.52 -26.03
CA ALA A 344 -9.28 -10.99 -25.05
C ALA A 344 -10.44 -10.01 -24.87
N THR A 345 -10.17 -8.71 -25.00
CA THR A 345 -11.17 -7.64 -24.83
C THR A 345 -11.75 -7.09 -26.14
N HIS A 346 -11.11 -7.40 -27.29
CA HIS A 346 -11.47 -6.88 -28.63
C HIS A 346 -11.58 -7.98 -29.71
N GLY A 347 -11.75 -9.24 -29.32
CA GLY A 347 -11.83 -10.39 -30.23
C GLY A 347 -13.09 -10.44 -31.12
N PRO A 348 -13.23 -11.46 -31.99
CA PRO A 348 -14.38 -11.58 -32.90
C PRO A 348 -15.70 -11.62 -32.12
N GLY A 349 -16.48 -10.54 -32.19
CA GLY A 349 -17.74 -10.36 -31.45
C GLY A 349 -17.83 -9.08 -30.63
N THR A 350 -16.72 -8.39 -30.37
CA THR A 350 -16.72 -7.04 -29.79
C THR A 350 -16.61 -6.01 -30.91
N TYR A 351 -17.66 -5.21 -31.13
CA TYR A 351 -17.61 -4.09 -32.05
C TYR A 351 -16.62 -3.04 -31.52
N VAL A 352 -15.52 -2.85 -32.24
CA VAL A 352 -14.61 -1.72 -32.01
C VAL A 352 -15.20 -0.53 -32.77
N ASP A 353 -15.68 0.47 -32.05
CA ASP A 353 -16.06 1.74 -32.69
C ASP A 353 -14.76 2.46 -33.05
N GLU A 354 -14.43 2.53 -34.35
CA GLU A 354 -13.20 3.14 -34.85
C GLU A 354 -13.17 4.63 -34.48
N LEU A 355 -12.38 4.98 -33.46
CA LEU A 355 -12.09 6.37 -33.15
C LEU A 355 -11.19 6.98 -34.24
N ALA A 356 -11.88 7.65 -35.17
CA ALA A 356 -11.49 8.88 -35.87
C ALA A 356 -10.10 8.91 -36.54
N GLY A 357 -10.07 8.53 -37.83
CA GLY A 357 -8.96 8.84 -38.74
C GLY A 357 -9.37 8.88 -40.21
N SER A 358 -9.38 10.10 -40.77
CA SER A 358 -9.34 10.45 -42.20
C SER A 358 -10.65 10.70 -43.00
N LYS A 359 -10.68 11.91 -43.59
CA LYS A 359 -11.73 12.64 -44.29
C LYS A 359 -12.31 11.92 -45.54
N ARG A 360 -13.63 12.06 -45.74
CA ARG A 360 -14.23 12.71 -46.94
C ARG A 360 -15.67 13.16 -46.68
N LYS A 361 -15.98 14.35 -47.19
CA LYS A 361 -17.16 15.18 -46.95
C LYS A 361 -18.28 14.81 -47.93
N LEU A 362 -19.51 14.58 -47.45
CA LEU A 362 -20.75 14.87 -48.17
C LEU A 362 -21.89 15.07 -47.16
N SER A 363 -22.56 16.20 -47.29
CA SER A 363 -23.56 16.75 -46.38
C SER A 363 -24.97 16.22 -46.69
N ALA A 364 -25.77 15.91 -45.68
CA ALA A 364 -27.14 16.43 -45.50
C ALA A 364 -27.80 15.91 -44.21
N LEU A 365 -28.42 16.84 -43.48
CA LEU A 365 -29.53 16.67 -42.52
C LEU A 365 -29.22 16.02 -41.16
N GLY A 366 -28.74 16.85 -40.25
CA GLY A 366 -29.49 17.16 -39.03
C GLY A 366 -29.67 16.08 -37.97
N GLU A 367 -28.58 15.55 -37.41
CA GLU A 367 -28.54 15.12 -36.01
C GLU A 367 -27.20 15.56 -35.43
N GLY A 368 -27.23 16.28 -34.30
CA GLY A 368 -26.01 16.71 -33.60
C GLY A 368 -25.21 15.50 -33.13
N PRO A 369 -23.90 15.62 -32.90
CA PRO A 369 -23.11 14.48 -32.46
C PRO A 369 -23.63 14.03 -31.09
N SER A 370 -24.24 12.86 -31.05
CA SER A 370 -24.45 12.11 -29.82
C SER A 370 -23.08 11.89 -29.21
N LYS A 371 -22.67 12.79 -28.31
CA LYS A 371 -21.55 12.56 -27.42
C LYS A 371 -21.88 11.27 -26.69
N GLN A 372 -21.30 10.15 -27.13
CA GLN A 372 -21.32 8.91 -26.37
C GLN A 372 -20.87 9.29 -24.97
N GLN A 373 -21.80 9.17 -24.02
CA GLN A 373 -21.55 9.47 -22.64
C GLN A 373 -20.55 8.41 -22.19
N LYS A 374 -19.26 8.75 -22.17
CA LYS A 374 -18.20 7.84 -21.69
C LYS A 374 -18.68 7.31 -20.34
N VAL A 375 -18.87 6.00 -20.26
CA VAL A 375 -19.24 5.34 -19.00
C VAL A 375 -18.10 5.63 -18.03
N ILE A 376 -18.35 6.50 -17.06
CA ILE A 376 -17.37 6.85 -16.04
C ILE A 376 -17.43 5.75 -15.00
N TYR A 377 -16.45 4.86 -15.03
CA TYR A 377 -16.28 3.87 -13.98
C TYR A 377 -15.77 4.55 -12.70
N PRO A 378 -16.19 4.10 -11.51
CA PRO A 378 -15.56 4.50 -10.28
C PRO A 378 -14.06 4.19 -10.35
N ALA A 379 -13.21 5.08 -9.85
CA ALA A 379 -11.75 4.92 -10.01
C ALA A 379 -11.18 3.64 -9.36
N TYR A 380 -11.91 2.95 -8.47
CA TYR A 380 -11.50 1.65 -7.93
C TYR A 380 -11.74 0.48 -8.89
N PHE A 381 -12.63 0.62 -9.85
CA PHE A 381 -13.05 -0.47 -10.73
C PHE A 381 -12.02 -0.66 -11.84
N ILE A 382 -11.60 -1.91 -12.07
CA ILE A 382 -10.64 -2.28 -13.12
C ILE A 382 -11.41 -2.99 -14.24
N PRO A 383 -11.81 -2.28 -15.32
CA PRO A 383 -12.68 -2.86 -16.35
C PRO A 383 -12.06 -4.07 -17.06
N GLU A 384 -10.76 -4.03 -17.32
CA GLU A 384 -10.02 -5.09 -18.02
C GLU A 384 -10.09 -6.39 -17.21
N LEU A 385 -9.88 -6.30 -15.89
CA LEU A 385 -9.97 -7.44 -14.99
C LEU A 385 -11.38 -8.03 -14.96
N ALA A 386 -12.40 -7.19 -14.83
CA ALA A 386 -13.80 -7.64 -14.81
C ALA A 386 -14.15 -8.36 -16.13
N HIS A 387 -13.73 -7.81 -17.26
CA HIS A 387 -13.98 -8.40 -18.57
C HIS A 387 -13.25 -9.74 -18.76
N VAL A 388 -11.96 -9.83 -18.41
CA VAL A 388 -11.20 -11.08 -18.51
C VAL A 388 -11.84 -12.17 -17.65
N VAL A 389 -12.24 -11.87 -16.42
CA VAL A 389 -12.90 -12.86 -15.54
C VAL A 389 -14.25 -13.30 -16.08
N ALA A 390 -15.09 -12.37 -16.55
CA ALA A 390 -16.38 -12.71 -17.15
C ALA A 390 -16.22 -13.57 -18.41
N MET A 391 -15.26 -13.22 -19.27
CA MET A 391 -14.93 -13.99 -20.47
C MET A 391 -14.43 -15.39 -20.11
N CYS A 392 -13.59 -15.54 -19.09
CA CYS A 392 -13.15 -16.85 -18.60
C CYS A 392 -14.33 -17.70 -18.11
N ASP A 393 -15.26 -17.14 -17.35
CA ASP A 393 -16.44 -17.87 -16.84
C ASP A 393 -17.36 -18.37 -17.97
N GLU A 394 -17.48 -17.63 -19.07
CA GLU A 394 -18.31 -18.00 -20.22
C GLU A 394 -17.59 -18.92 -21.21
N LYS A 395 -16.32 -18.67 -21.51
CA LYS A 395 -15.62 -19.26 -22.66
C LYS A 395 -14.73 -20.46 -22.33
N LEU A 396 -14.24 -20.60 -21.08
CA LEU A 396 -13.42 -21.76 -20.69
C LEU A 396 -14.09 -23.13 -20.92
N PRO A 397 -15.42 -23.30 -20.77
CA PRO A 397 -16.08 -24.57 -21.14
C PRO A 397 -15.78 -25.03 -22.56
N PHE A 398 -15.57 -24.11 -23.51
CA PHE A 398 -15.33 -24.43 -24.92
C PHE A 398 -13.87 -24.74 -25.24
N VAL A 399 -12.92 -24.24 -24.44
CA VAL A 399 -11.49 -24.55 -24.60
C VAL A 399 -11.20 -26.01 -24.27
N ALA A 400 -11.97 -26.61 -23.34
CA ALA A 400 -11.90 -28.04 -23.05
C ALA A 400 -12.51 -28.92 -24.15
N LEU A 401 -13.38 -28.38 -25.01
CA LEU A 401 -14.01 -29.08 -26.13
C LEU A 401 -13.13 -29.08 -27.41
N ALA A 402 -12.06 -28.28 -27.45
CA ALA A 402 -11.16 -28.15 -28.58
C ALA A 402 -9.86 -28.97 -28.45
N LYS A 403 -9.78 -29.86 -27.45
CA LYS A 403 -8.67 -30.81 -27.28
C LYS A 403 -9.05 -32.22 -27.73
#